data_AF-M0ACR7-F1
#
_entry.id   AF-M0ACR7-F1
#
_cell.length_a   1.000
_cell.length_b   1.000
_cell.length_c   1.000
_cell.angle_alpha   90.00
_cell.angle_beta   90.00
_cell.angle_gamma   90.00
#
_symmetry.space_group_name_H-M   'P 1'
#
loop_
_entity.id
_entity.type
_entity.pdbx_description
1 polymer ?
#
loop_
_entity_poly.entity_id
_entity_poly.type
_entity_poly.pdbx_seq_one_letter_code
_entity_poly.pdbx_strand_id
1 'polypeptide(L)'
;MFDRRFEWLTLLAWALGVAVGGTLLLAAVTSTAAFDPFNPSWNGTADLRNHLESDPDVESELVRDTNSYETEDPDETVAIVIAPDEPYTGADAKRVRSFVDEGGTLVVFENVGAEGNALLEAVDADARVDGRLLRDEQHYYRGPKMPIATGVANHSITADVEQLTLNHGTAVNPGSNETTELVTTSSIASLEGDGGDTGNPPSPSSGSAGADTSTHR
;
A
#
# COMPACT_ATOMS: atom_id res chain seq x y z
N MET A 1 32.34 10.96 -50.39
CA MET A 1 32.19 11.82 -49.21
C MET A 1 30.86 11.43 -48.58
N PHE A 2 30.86 10.37 -47.77
CA PHE A 2 29.64 9.87 -47.12
C PHE A 2 29.22 10.88 -46.06
N ASP A 3 27.94 11.24 -46.10
CA ASP A 3 27.38 12.36 -45.37
C ASP A 3 27.28 11.99 -43.87
N ARG A 4 28.31 12.35 -43.09
CA ARG A 4 28.36 12.14 -41.62
C ARG A 4 27.08 12.60 -40.89
N ARG A 5 26.32 13.52 -41.51
CA ARG A 5 25.04 14.00 -40.99
C ARG A 5 23.99 12.87 -40.96
N PHE A 6 23.99 11.98 -41.95
CA PHE A 6 23.04 10.88 -42.03
C PHE A 6 23.33 9.80 -40.99
N GLU A 7 24.61 9.54 -40.72
CA GLU A 7 25.07 8.58 -39.70
C GLU A 7 24.76 9.06 -38.28
N TRP A 8 24.90 10.37 -38.00
CA TRP A 8 24.54 10.93 -36.70
C TRP A 8 23.02 10.90 -36.46
N LEU A 9 22.22 11.19 -37.49
CA LEU A 9 20.76 11.15 -37.40
C LEU A 9 20.23 9.73 -37.18
N THR A 10 20.83 8.71 -37.80
CA THR A 10 20.45 7.32 -37.56
C THR A 10 20.85 6.85 -36.17
N LEU A 11 22.04 7.21 -35.68
CA LEU A 11 22.47 6.91 -34.31
C LEU A 11 21.56 7.58 -33.26
N LEU A 12 21.17 8.84 -33.48
CA LEU A 12 20.22 9.53 -32.62
C LEU A 12 18.84 8.87 -32.65
N ALA A 13 18.35 8.45 -33.82
CA ALA A 13 17.08 7.76 -33.95
C ALA A 13 17.07 6.41 -33.21
N TRP A 14 18.18 5.64 -33.29
CA TRP A 14 18.35 4.41 -32.53
C TRP A 14 18.43 4.66 -31.02
N ALA A 15 19.20 5.66 -30.59
CA ALA A 15 19.30 6.03 -29.18
C ALA A 15 17.94 6.47 -28.61
N LEU A 16 17.18 7.27 -29.38
CA LEU A 16 15.82 7.68 -29.01
C LEU A 16 14.88 6.47 -28.95
N GLY A 17 14.94 5.56 -29.93
CA GLY A 17 14.14 4.35 -29.94
C GLY A 17 14.40 3.44 -28.73
N VAL A 18 15.68 3.30 -28.33
CA VAL A 18 16.05 2.55 -27.13
C VAL A 18 15.59 3.29 -25.87
N ALA A 19 15.73 4.61 -25.79
CA ALA A 19 15.26 5.39 -24.65
C ALA A 19 13.74 5.29 -24.48
N VAL A 20 12.97 5.46 -25.56
CA VAL A 20 11.50 5.35 -25.57
C VAL A 20 11.07 3.91 -25.27
N GLY A 21 11.72 2.91 -25.86
CA GLY A 21 11.44 1.51 -25.56
C GLY A 21 11.73 1.17 -24.10
N GLY A 22 12.84 1.69 -23.55
CA GLY A 22 13.22 1.53 -22.15
C GLY A 22 12.23 2.18 -21.19
N THR A 23 11.77 3.42 -21.46
CA THR A 23 10.77 4.09 -20.62
C THR A 23 9.40 3.41 -20.71
N LEU A 24 8.98 2.94 -21.88
CA LEU A 24 7.74 2.18 -22.04
C LEU A 24 7.78 0.84 -21.31
N LEU A 25 8.91 0.15 -21.35
CA LEU A 25 9.11 -1.09 -20.58
C LEU A 25 9.07 -0.81 -19.08
N LEU A 26 9.79 0.21 -18.60
CA LEU A 26 9.77 0.59 -17.18
C LEU A 26 8.36 0.97 -16.71
N ALA A 27 7.62 1.77 -17.49
CA ALA A 27 6.24 2.14 -17.18
C ALA A 27 5.29 0.93 -17.14
N ALA A 28 5.53 -0.08 -17.97
CA ALA A 28 4.76 -1.33 -17.94
C ALA A 28 5.07 -2.17 -16.68
N VAL A 29 6.31 -2.14 -16.17
CA VAL A 29 6.66 -2.83 -14.90
C VAL A 29 6.14 -2.07 -13.68
N THR A 30 6.03 -0.74 -13.74
CA THR A 30 5.46 0.10 -12.68
C THR A 30 3.97 0.38 -12.84
N SER A 31 3.24 -0.45 -13.59
CA SER A 31 1.85 -0.16 -13.94
C SER A 31 0.95 -0.19 -12.69
N THR A 32 0.16 0.87 -12.51
CA THR A 32 -0.91 0.96 -11.50
C THR A 32 -1.95 -0.16 -11.65
N ALA A 33 -1.97 -0.87 -12.78
CA ALA A 33 -2.72 -2.11 -12.98
C ALA A 33 -2.43 -3.18 -11.90
N ALA A 34 -1.25 -3.13 -11.26
CA ALA A 34 -0.93 -4.00 -10.14
C ALA A 34 -1.86 -3.79 -8.92
N PHE A 35 -2.44 -2.60 -8.75
CA PHE A 35 -3.34 -2.25 -7.65
C PHE A 35 -4.81 -2.09 -8.09
N ASP A 36 -5.11 -2.52 -9.32
CA ASP A 36 -6.43 -2.38 -9.91
C ASP A 36 -7.46 -3.31 -9.21
N PRO A 37 -8.71 -2.86 -9.00
CA PRO A 37 -9.75 -3.68 -8.36
C PRO A 37 -10.06 -5.00 -9.09
N PHE A 38 -9.72 -5.11 -10.38
CA PHE A 38 -9.90 -6.31 -11.18
C PHE A 38 -8.66 -7.21 -11.21
N ASN A 39 -7.58 -6.83 -10.52
CA ASN A 39 -6.37 -7.64 -10.45
C ASN A 39 -6.55 -8.80 -9.43
N PRO A 40 -6.41 -10.07 -9.84
CA PRO A 40 -6.54 -11.23 -8.96
C PRO A 40 -5.26 -11.58 -8.18
N SER A 41 -4.17 -10.83 -8.41
CA SER A 41 -2.96 -10.98 -7.60
C SER A 41 -3.12 -10.28 -6.24
N TRP A 42 -2.24 -10.60 -5.29
CA TRP A 42 -2.24 -10.11 -3.90
C TRP A 42 -2.48 -8.60 -3.75
N ASN A 43 -2.11 -7.81 -4.76
CA ASN A 43 -2.18 -6.35 -4.71
C ASN A 43 -3.51 -5.76 -5.21
N GLY A 44 -4.46 -6.57 -5.70
CA GLY A 44 -5.78 -6.11 -6.15
C GLY A 44 -6.92 -6.57 -5.23
N THR A 45 -8.16 -6.28 -5.62
CA THR A 45 -9.37 -6.60 -4.83
C THR A 45 -10.37 -7.51 -5.56
N ALA A 46 -9.93 -8.22 -6.61
CA ALA A 46 -10.82 -9.03 -7.42
C ALA A 46 -11.49 -10.17 -6.62
N ASP A 47 -10.77 -10.79 -5.69
CA ASP A 47 -11.34 -11.84 -4.82
C ASP A 47 -12.40 -11.27 -3.87
N LEU A 48 -12.17 -10.08 -3.30
CA LEU A 48 -13.16 -9.38 -2.49
C LEU A 48 -14.43 -9.10 -3.32
N ARG A 49 -14.26 -8.55 -4.54
CA ARG A 49 -15.39 -8.26 -5.43
C ARG A 49 -16.13 -9.52 -5.83
N ASN A 50 -15.44 -10.59 -6.23
CA ASN A 50 -16.06 -11.86 -6.59
C ASN A 50 -16.85 -12.46 -5.42
N HIS A 51 -16.38 -12.26 -4.18
CA HIS A 51 -17.09 -12.70 -2.99
C HIS A 51 -18.38 -11.89 -2.79
N LEU A 52 -18.32 -10.56 -2.88
CA LEU A 52 -19.49 -9.69 -2.78
C LEU A 52 -20.52 -9.98 -3.88
N GLU A 53 -20.09 -10.14 -5.14
CA GLU A 53 -20.97 -10.46 -6.27
C GLU A 53 -21.59 -11.86 -6.20
N SER A 54 -21.01 -12.75 -5.40
CA SER A 54 -21.53 -14.11 -5.21
C SER A 54 -22.61 -14.21 -4.13
N ASP A 55 -22.73 -13.19 -3.29
CA ASP A 55 -23.74 -13.13 -2.24
C ASP A 55 -25.00 -12.43 -2.78
N PRO A 56 -26.14 -13.13 -2.87
CA PRO A 56 -27.37 -12.54 -3.41
C PRO A 56 -27.99 -11.48 -2.50
N ASP A 57 -27.57 -11.40 -1.23
CA ASP A 57 -28.10 -10.46 -0.25
C ASP A 57 -27.23 -9.18 -0.16
N VAL A 58 -26.18 -9.07 -0.98
CA VAL A 58 -25.27 -7.91 -1.01
C VAL A 58 -25.32 -7.24 -2.39
N GLU A 59 -25.73 -5.97 -2.41
CA GLU A 59 -25.60 -5.11 -3.59
C GLU A 59 -24.25 -4.39 -3.53
N SER A 60 -23.43 -4.55 -4.58
CA SER A 60 -22.12 -3.88 -4.67
C SER A 60 -22.04 -3.00 -5.91
N GLU A 61 -21.65 -1.74 -5.75
CA GLU A 61 -21.43 -0.80 -6.84
C GLU A 61 -20.04 -0.16 -6.75
N LEU A 62 -19.39 0.03 -7.90
CA LEU A 62 -18.19 0.86 -8.00
C LEU A 62 -18.59 2.32 -8.24
N VAL A 63 -18.51 3.12 -7.19
CA VAL A 63 -18.84 4.54 -7.23
C VAL A 63 -17.59 5.38 -7.50
N ARG A 64 -17.75 6.47 -8.28
CA ARG A 64 -16.68 7.43 -8.59
C ARG A 64 -16.98 8.87 -8.17
N ASP A 65 -18.15 9.09 -7.59
CA ASP A 65 -18.64 10.42 -7.21
C ASP A 65 -19.32 10.33 -5.83
N THR A 66 -19.24 11.39 -5.04
CA THR A 66 -19.66 11.36 -3.63
C THR A 66 -21.16 11.50 -3.42
N ASN A 67 -21.95 11.73 -4.47
CA ASN A 67 -23.40 11.88 -4.31
C ASN A 67 -24.08 10.58 -3.81
N SER A 68 -23.46 9.41 -4.02
CA SER A 68 -24.02 8.14 -3.51
C SER A 68 -24.12 8.09 -1.99
N TYR A 69 -23.28 8.82 -1.26
CA TYR A 69 -23.38 8.93 0.20
C TYR A 69 -24.69 9.58 0.67
N GLU A 70 -25.40 10.30 -0.22
CA GLU A 70 -26.68 10.95 0.08
C GLU A 70 -27.89 10.15 -0.44
N THR A 71 -27.68 9.14 -1.28
CA THR A 71 -28.76 8.37 -1.92
C THR A 71 -29.01 7.02 -1.29
N GLU A 72 -27.95 6.36 -0.81
CA GLU A 72 -28.04 5.07 -0.15
C GLU A 72 -28.48 5.21 1.31
N ASP A 73 -29.07 4.15 1.87
CA ASP A 73 -29.40 4.10 3.30
C ASP A 73 -28.11 3.89 4.13
N PRO A 74 -27.67 4.85 4.95
CA PRO A 74 -26.40 4.73 5.66
C PRO A 74 -26.34 3.51 6.58
N ASP A 75 -27.42 3.21 7.32
CA ASP A 75 -27.46 2.13 8.32
C ASP A 75 -27.24 0.73 7.72
N GLU A 76 -27.49 0.57 6.42
CA GLU A 76 -27.36 -0.70 5.69
C GLU A 76 -26.16 -0.71 4.74
N THR A 77 -25.32 0.34 4.75
CA THR A 77 -24.26 0.55 3.75
C THR A 77 -22.86 0.55 4.36
N VAL A 78 -21.95 -0.16 3.68
CA VAL A 78 -20.50 -0.10 3.93
C VAL A 78 -19.81 0.57 2.76
N ALA A 79 -19.19 1.73 3.00
CA ALA A 79 -18.37 2.41 2.01
C ALA A 79 -16.91 2.01 2.16
N ILE A 80 -16.31 1.45 1.10
CA ILE A 80 -14.90 1.06 1.08
C ILE A 80 -14.12 2.05 0.20
N VAL A 81 -13.28 2.86 0.82
CA VAL A 81 -12.40 3.81 0.13
C VAL A 81 -10.99 3.22 0.08
N ILE A 82 -10.46 3.01 -1.13
CA ILE A 82 -9.16 2.39 -1.36
C ILE A 82 -8.19 3.42 -1.89
N ALA A 83 -7.12 3.68 -1.12
CA ALA A 83 -5.98 4.54 -1.43
C ALA A 83 -6.40 5.81 -2.20
N PRO A 84 -7.16 6.72 -1.58
CA PRO A 84 -7.63 7.92 -2.26
C PRO A 84 -6.44 8.74 -2.75
N ASP A 85 -6.42 9.05 -4.05
CA ASP A 85 -5.33 9.84 -4.67
C ASP A 85 -5.57 11.36 -4.54
N GLU A 86 -6.79 11.76 -4.20
CA GLU A 86 -7.21 13.16 -3.99
C GLU A 86 -7.95 13.31 -2.65
N PRO A 87 -7.78 14.44 -1.95
CA PRO A 87 -8.48 14.68 -0.69
C PRO A 87 -9.98 14.87 -0.92
N TYR A 88 -10.77 14.29 -0.03
CA TYR A 88 -12.17 14.67 0.12
C TYR A 88 -12.23 16.07 0.74
N THR A 89 -12.79 17.05 0.03
CA THR A 89 -12.84 18.43 0.50
C THR A 89 -14.22 19.05 0.37
N GLY A 90 -14.48 20.11 1.13
CA GLY A 90 -15.68 20.93 0.95
C GLY A 90 -16.99 20.17 1.14
N ALA A 91 -17.74 19.96 0.06
CA ALA A 91 -19.00 19.23 0.08
C ALA A 91 -18.79 17.72 0.21
N ASP A 92 -17.75 17.18 -0.41
CA ASP A 92 -17.47 15.75 -0.44
C ASP A 92 -17.14 15.23 0.96
N ALA A 93 -16.27 15.93 1.69
CA ALA A 93 -15.96 15.62 3.09
C ALA A 93 -17.21 15.67 3.99
N LYS A 94 -18.12 16.61 3.76
CA LYS A 94 -19.36 16.74 4.54
C LYS A 94 -20.32 15.58 4.28
N ARG A 95 -20.44 15.12 3.04
CA ARG A 95 -21.30 13.97 2.70
C ARG A 95 -20.82 12.70 3.41
N VAL A 96 -19.52 12.42 3.35
CA VAL A 96 -18.97 11.24 4.04
C VAL A 96 -19.15 11.34 5.55
N ARG A 97 -18.94 12.53 6.13
CA ARG A 97 -19.18 12.76 7.56
C ARG A 97 -20.64 12.51 7.93
N SER A 98 -21.59 13.08 7.18
CA SER A 98 -23.02 12.84 7.39
C SER A 98 -23.37 11.36 7.30
N PHE A 99 -22.85 10.66 6.29
CA PHE A 99 -23.05 9.22 6.12
C PHE A 99 -22.59 8.42 7.36
N VAL A 100 -21.41 8.72 7.91
CA VAL A 100 -20.92 8.05 9.13
C VAL A 100 -21.74 8.45 10.37
N ASP A 101 -22.06 9.75 10.52
CA ASP A 101 -22.89 10.26 11.62
C ASP A 101 -24.31 9.66 11.62
N GLU A 102 -24.80 9.24 10.45
CA GLU A 102 -26.12 8.63 10.23
C GLU A 102 -26.11 7.10 10.35
N GLY A 103 -24.97 6.47 10.67
CA GLY A 103 -24.87 5.03 10.95
C GLY A 103 -24.11 4.22 9.90
N GLY A 104 -23.69 4.87 8.82
CA GLY A 104 -22.86 4.27 7.78
C GLY A 104 -21.50 3.81 8.26
N THR A 105 -21.05 2.67 7.73
CA THR A 105 -19.70 2.15 8.03
C THR A 105 -18.72 2.57 6.95
N LEU A 106 -17.65 3.27 7.33
CA LEU A 106 -16.56 3.65 6.44
C LEU A 106 -15.33 2.78 6.68
N VAL A 107 -14.85 2.10 5.64
CA VAL A 107 -13.58 1.35 5.63
C VAL A 107 -12.60 2.09 4.74
N VAL A 108 -11.49 2.55 5.33
CA VAL A 108 -10.42 3.24 4.60
C VAL A 108 -9.20 2.34 4.51
N PHE A 109 -8.85 1.94 3.29
CA PHE A 109 -7.54 1.37 2.99
C PHE A 109 -6.63 2.50 2.53
N GLU A 110 -5.52 2.73 3.23
CA GLU A 110 -4.54 3.73 2.84
C GLU A 110 -3.21 3.04 2.48
N ASN A 111 -2.45 3.68 1.61
CA ASN A 111 -1.08 3.32 1.28
C ASN A 111 -0.10 4.29 1.99
N VAL A 112 0.94 4.74 1.29
CA VAL A 112 1.92 5.73 1.77
C VAL A 112 1.41 7.19 1.66
N GLY A 113 0.15 7.40 1.26
CA GLY A 113 -0.47 8.71 1.06
C GLY A 113 -1.00 9.37 2.33
N ALA A 114 -1.34 10.66 2.23
CA ALA A 114 -1.90 11.46 3.33
C ALA A 114 -3.44 11.62 3.24
N GLU A 115 -4.04 11.26 2.10
CA GLU A 115 -5.42 11.63 1.78
C GLU A 115 -6.44 10.83 2.61
N GLY A 116 -6.18 9.56 2.91
CA GLY A 116 -6.99 8.76 3.82
C GLY A 116 -6.94 9.29 5.25
N ASN A 117 -5.81 9.83 5.71
CA ASN A 117 -5.75 10.49 7.01
C ASN A 117 -6.59 11.78 7.04
N ALA A 118 -6.61 12.55 5.94
CA ALA A 118 -7.49 13.71 5.81
C ALA A 118 -8.98 13.31 5.81
N LEU A 119 -9.31 12.17 5.19
CA LEU A 119 -10.66 11.61 5.22
C LEU A 119 -11.06 11.14 6.63
N LEU A 120 -10.17 10.43 7.34
CA LEU A 120 -10.39 10.02 8.74
C LEU A 120 -10.58 11.24 9.65
N GLU A 121 -9.83 12.32 9.42
CA GLU A 121 -10.03 13.59 10.13
C GLU A 121 -11.38 14.24 9.81
N ALA A 122 -11.83 14.20 8.56
CA ALA A 122 -13.11 14.78 8.16
C ALA A 122 -14.32 14.14 8.85
N VAL A 123 -14.22 12.86 9.20
CA VAL A 123 -15.25 12.09 9.93
C VAL A 123 -15.00 12.03 11.44
N ASP A 124 -14.14 12.91 11.97
CA ASP A 124 -13.76 12.99 13.39
C ASP A 124 -13.20 11.68 13.98
N ALA A 125 -12.62 10.79 13.15
CA ALA A 125 -11.91 9.62 13.66
C ALA A 125 -10.54 10.04 14.22
N ASP A 126 -10.10 9.40 15.30
CA ASP A 126 -8.79 9.68 15.93
C ASP A 126 -7.63 8.89 15.29
N ALA A 127 -7.95 7.73 14.69
CA ALA A 127 -6.93 6.82 14.15
C ALA A 127 -6.19 7.44 12.96
N ARG A 128 -4.87 7.26 12.89
CA ARG A 128 -4.04 7.77 11.79
C ARG A 128 -3.07 6.71 11.29
N VAL A 129 -2.98 6.60 9.98
CA VAL A 129 -2.00 5.78 9.27
C VAL A 129 -0.63 6.44 9.34
N ASP A 130 0.41 5.71 9.75
CA ASP A 130 1.76 6.27 9.93
C ASP A 130 2.47 6.52 8.59
N GLY A 131 2.29 5.62 7.63
CA GLY A 131 2.86 5.69 6.28
C GLY A 131 4.29 5.14 6.17
N ARG A 132 5.04 4.98 7.27
CA ARG A 132 6.36 4.32 7.22
C ARG A 132 6.20 2.81 7.08
N LEU A 133 7.15 2.18 6.39
CA LEU A 133 7.11 0.75 6.15
C LEU A 133 7.28 -0.03 7.47
N LEU A 134 6.33 -0.91 7.76
CA LEU A 134 6.37 -1.79 8.92
C LEU A 134 7.23 -3.01 8.62
N ARG A 135 8.14 -3.33 9.55
CA ARG A 135 9.06 -4.47 9.45
C ARG A 135 8.99 -5.32 10.71
N ASP A 136 9.08 -6.63 10.55
CA ASP A 136 9.23 -7.58 11.67
C ASP A 136 10.34 -8.58 11.32
N GLU A 137 11.39 -8.65 12.13
CA GLU A 137 12.57 -9.49 11.87
C GLU A 137 12.40 -10.92 12.38
N GLN A 138 11.28 -11.27 13.04
CA GLN A 138 11.05 -12.65 13.53
C GLN A 138 9.76 -13.27 13.00
N HIS A 139 8.68 -12.50 12.88
CA HIS A 139 7.37 -13.00 12.43
C HIS A 139 7.04 -12.45 11.05
N TYR A 140 7.52 -13.13 10.02
CA TYR A 140 7.29 -12.74 8.63
C TYR A 140 7.09 -13.94 7.71
N TYR A 141 6.45 -13.70 6.56
CA TYR A 141 6.24 -14.75 5.57
C TYR A 141 7.45 -14.96 4.64
N ARG A 142 7.77 -13.96 3.80
CA ARG A 142 8.84 -14.04 2.78
C ARG A 142 10.00 -13.08 3.01
N GLY A 143 9.91 -12.26 4.04
CA GLY A 143 10.98 -11.37 4.49
C GLY A 143 10.42 -10.29 5.43
N PRO A 144 11.29 -9.54 6.12
CA PRO A 144 10.87 -8.64 7.20
C PRO A 144 9.85 -7.56 6.81
N LYS A 145 9.78 -7.19 5.52
CA LYS A 145 8.80 -6.24 4.96
C LYS A 145 7.40 -6.84 4.74
N MET A 146 7.21 -8.12 5.10
CA MET A 146 5.93 -8.82 5.06
C MET A 146 5.58 -9.43 6.43
N PRO A 147 5.36 -8.59 7.45
CA PRO A 147 5.11 -9.06 8.80
C PRO A 147 3.81 -9.85 8.90
N ILE A 148 3.78 -10.84 9.80
CA ILE A 148 2.59 -11.61 10.14
C ILE A 148 2.07 -11.08 11.48
N ALA A 149 0.92 -10.41 11.43
CA ALA A 149 0.21 -9.94 12.61
C ALA A 149 -0.62 -11.08 13.21
N THR A 150 -0.32 -11.44 14.46
CA THR A 150 -0.98 -12.54 15.20
C THR A 150 -1.77 -12.06 16.42
N GLY A 151 -1.66 -10.77 16.77
CA GLY A 151 -2.41 -10.19 17.88
C GLY A 151 -3.84 -9.85 17.46
N VAL A 152 -4.64 -10.87 17.12
CA VAL A 152 -6.03 -10.72 16.73
C VAL A 152 -6.92 -10.62 17.98
N ALA A 153 -7.68 -9.54 18.07
CA ALA A 153 -8.62 -9.32 19.16
C ALA A 153 -9.84 -10.22 19.01
N ASN A 154 -10.44 -10.59 20.16
CA ASN A 154 -11.72 -11.30 20.17
C ASN A 154 -12.86 -10.32 19.83
N HIS A 155 -13.26 -10.27 18.57
CA HIS A 155 -14.31 -9.40 18.06
C HIS A 155 -15.15 -10.14 17.01
N SER A 156 -16.41 -9.75 16.81
CA SER A 156 -17.32 -10.42 15.87
C SER A 156 -16.76 -10.47 14.45
N ILE A 157 -16.14 -9.38 13.99
CA ILE A 157 -15.58 -9.28 12.64
C ILE A 157 -14.22 -9.97 12.45
N THR A 158 -13.63 -10.51 13.52
CA THR A 158 -12.36 -11.26 13.50
C THR A 158 -12.51 -12.70 14.01
N ALA A 159 -13.75 -13.20 14.15
CA ALA A 159 -14.04 -14.48 14.80
C ALA A 159 -13.30 -15.69 14.21
N ASP A 160 -13.07 -15.68 12.88
CA ASP A 160 -12.38 -16.76 12.14
C ASP A 160 -11.02 -16.31 11.59
N VAL A 161 -10.46 -15.22 12.11
CA VAL A 161 -9.16 -14.68 11.69
C VAL A 161 -8.11 -15.08 12.71
N GLU A 162 -7.15 -15.92 12.32
CA GLU A 162 -6.04 -16.31 13.19
C GLU A 162 -4.83 -15.37 13.06
N GLN A 163 -4.59 -14.86 11.85
CA GLN A 163 -3.46 -13.99 11.55
C GLN A 163 -3.67 -13.22 10.24
N LEU A 164 -3.02 -12.08 10.11
CA LEU A 164 -2.94 -11.32 8.86
C LEU A 164 -1.49 -11.23 8.38
N THR A 165 -1.25 -11.53 7.11
CA THR A 165 0.05 -11.24 6.46
C THR A 165 -0.05 -9.89 5.78
N LEU A 166 0.76 -8.92 6.22
CA LEU A 166 0.75 -7.57 5.67
C LEU A 166 1.81 -7.49 4.58
N ASN A 167 1.44 -7.09 3.36
CA ASN A 167 2.40 -6.95 2.26
C ASN A 167 2.87 -5.50 2.17
N HIS A 168 4.10 -5.21 2.62
CA HIS A 168 4.64 -3.86 2.66
C HIS A 168 3.71 -2.87 3.40
N GLY A 169 3.06 -3.34 4.46
CA GLY A 169 2.11 -2.56 5.24
C GLY A 169 2.76 -1.46 6.07
N THR A 170 1.93 -0.60 6.63
CA THR A 170 2.29 0.42 7.63
C THR A 170 1.50 0.19 8.92
N ALA A 171 1.83 0.93 9.98
CA ALA A 171 1.08 0.90 11.23
C ALA A 171 -0.09 1.89 11.19
N VAL A 172 -1.13 1.58 11.96
CA VAL A 172 -2.18 2.53 12.32
C VAL A 172 -1.97 2.92 13.77
N ASN A 173 -1.81 4.21 14.03
CA ASN A 173 -1.88 4.75 15.37
C ASN A 173 -3.36 4.90 15.77
N PRO A 174 -3.84 4.18 16.80
CA PRO A 174 -5.25 4.22 17.19
C PRO A 174 -5.71 5.58 17.73
N GLY A 175 -4.78 6.45 18.15
CA GLY A 175 -5.10 7.77 18.70
C GLY A 175 -5.66 7.68 20.12
N SER A 176 -6.99 7.78 20.25
CA SER A 176 -7.67 7.75 21.56
C SER A 176 -7.83 6.33 22.10
N ASN A 177 -8.13 6.23 23.40
CA ASN A 177 -8.39 4.94 24.08
C ASN A 177 -9.78 4.35 23.75
N GLU A 178 -10.63 5.09 23.03
CA GLU A 178 -11.96 4.64 22.60
C GLU A 178 -11.86 3.80 21.30
N THR A 179 -10.74 3.90 20.57
CA THR A 179 -10.47 3.11 19.36
C THR A 179 -10.23 1.64 19.72
N THR A 180 -10.97 0.74 19.06
CA THR A 180 -10.77 -0.71 19.21
C THR A 180 -9.74 -1.20 18.21
N GLU A 181 -8.59 -1.64 18.71
CA GLU A 181 -7.55 -2.30 17.89
C GLU A 181 -7.94 -3.77 17.64
N LEU A 182 -8.14 -4.14 16.37
CA LEU A 182 -8.60 -5.49 16.01
C LEU A 182 -7.46 -6.45 15.71
N VAL A 183 -6.37 -5.97 15.13
CA VAL A 183 -5.20 -6.78 14.79
C VAL A 183 -3.95 -5.96 15.07
N THR A 184 -3.03 -6.53 15.85
CA THR A 184 -1.75 -5.93 16.22
C THR A 184 -0.59 -6.80 15.74
N THR A 185 0.51 -6.12 15.37
CA THR A 185 1.79 -6.79 15.09
C THR A 185 2.53 -7.12 16.38
N SER A 186 3.62 -7.88 16.26
CA SER A 186 4.44 -8.25 17.41
C SER A 186 5.11 -7.01 18.04
N SER A 187 5.45 -7.10 19.33
CA SER A 187 6.11 -6.00 20.07
C SER A 187 7.53 -5.66 19.59
N ILE A 188 8.08 -6.45 18.68
CA ILE A 188 9.41 -6.26 18.08
C ILE A 188 9.30 -5.72 16.65
N ALA A 189 8.09 -5.62 16.10
CA ALA A 189 7.89 -4.96 14.83
C ALA A 189 8.26 -3.48 14.96
N SER A 190 8.88 -2.93 13.92
CA SER A 190 9.45 -1.58 13.91
C SER A 190 9.11 -0.88 12.61
N LEU A 191 8.94 0.43 12.68
CA LEU A 191 8.78 1.25 11.48
C LEU A 191 10.16 1.64 10.93
N GLU A 192 10.28 1.66 9.60
CA GLU A 192 11.51 2.08 8.94
C GLU A 192 11.89 3.51 9.36
N GLY A 193 13.16 3.71 9.74
CA GLY A 193 13.65 4.98 10.29
C GLY A 193 13.65 5.08 11.82
N ASP A 194 13.04 4.13 12.55
CA ASP A 194 13.18 4.04 14.00
C ASP A 194 14.59 3.52 14.37
N GLY A 195 15.54 4.43 14.54
CA GLY A 195 16.64 4.34 15.51
C GLY A 195 17.61 3.14 15.47
N GLY A 196 17.65 2.34 14.40
CA GLY A 196 18.49 1.13 14.40
C GLY A 196 18.68 0.41 13.08
N ASP A 197 18.37 1.03 11.92
CA ASP A 197 18.77 0.49 10.62
C ASP A 197 20.29 0.69 10.44
N THR A 198 21.08 -0.07 11.20
CA THR A 198 22.47 -0.33 10.82
C THR A 198 22.40 -1.24 9.62
N GLY A 199 22.22 -0.62 8.44
CA GLY A 199 22.24 -1.29 7.16
C GLY A 199 23.33 -2.35 7.18
N ASN A 200 22.89 -3.61 7.17
CA ASN A 200 23.80 -4.74 7.25
C ASN A 200 24.82 -4.56 6.11
N PRO A 201 26.13 -4.37 6.38
CA PRO A 201 27.08 -4.20 5.30
C PRO A 201 27.06 -5.47 4.45
N PRO A 202 27.22 -5.38 3.11
CA PRO A 202 27.24 -6.57 2.27
C PRO A 202 28.33 -7.52 2.77
N SER A 203 27.96 -8.79 2.96
CA SER A 203 28.88 -9.88 3.30
C SER A 203 30.16 -9.79 2.45
N PRO A 204 31.35 -9.99 3.03
CA PRO A 204 32.59 -9.88 2.28
C PRO A 204 32.60 -10.94 1.18
N SER A 205 32.64 -10.49 -0.07
CA SER A 205 32.89 -11.35 -1.21
C SER A 205 34.26 -12.00 -1.04
N SER A 206 34.26 -13.33 -1.01
CA SER A 206 35.43 -14.16 -1.17
C SER A 206 36.14 -13.80 -2.49
N GLY A 207 37.29 -13.16 -2.37
CA GLY A 207 38.17 -12.79 -3.49
C GLY A 207 39.62 -12.95 -3.07
N SER A 208 40.15 -14.16 -3.26
CA SER A 208 41.58 -14.48 -3.20
C SER A 208 42.32 -13.77 -4.33
N ALA A 209 43.23 -12.86 -3.99
CA ALA A 209 44.41 -12.49 -4.77
C ALA A 209 45.39 -11.84 -3.78
N GLY A 210 46.46 -12.50 -3.35
CA GLY A 210 47.67 -12.67 -4.15
C GLY A 210 48.72 -11.67 -3.65
N ALA A 211 49.33 -11.95 -2.49
CA ALA A 211 50.50 -11.22 -2.03
C ALA A 211 51.75 -12.04 -2.41
N ASP A 212 52.30 -11.69 -3.57
CA ASP A 212 53.66 -12.04 -3.94
C ASP A 212 54.66 -11.19 -3.13
N THR A 213 55.77 -11.85 -2.87
CA THR A 213 56.97 -11.50 -2.14
C THR A 213 57.65 -10.22 -2.63
N SER A 214 58.25 -9.44 -1.70
CA SER A 214 59.62 -8.94 -1.84
C SER A 214 60.13 -8.23 -0.59
N THR A 215 61.14 -8.86 -0.01
CA THR A 215 62.15 -8.39 0.92
C THR A 215 62.87 -7.14 0.38
N HIS A 216 63.20 -6.16 1.23
CA HIS A 216 64.58 -5.63 1.35
C HIS A 216 64.74 -4.76 2.60
N ARG A 217 65.84 -5.07 3.30
CA ARG A 217 66.57 -4.42 4.40
C ARG A 217 66.13 -3.05 4.91
#